data_AF-A0A9Q1B9L4-F1
#
_entry.id   AF-A0A9Q1B9L4-F1
#
_cell.length_a   1.000
_cell.length_b   1.000
_cell.length_c   1.000
_cell.angle_alpha   90.00
_cell.angle_beta   90.00
_cell.angle_gamma   90.00
#
_symmetry.space_group_name_H-M   'P 1'
#
loop_
_entity.id
_entity.type
_entity.pdbx_description
1 polymer ?
#
loop_
_entity_poly.entity_id
_entity_poly.type
_entity_poly.pdbx_seq_one_letter_code
_entity_poly.pdbx_strand_id
1 'polypeptide(L)'
;MDVKPGLCWRCETRLQSKKELCFLCKIAVYCSTKCLERDEARHGSVECKMWSRINKCEACGRIGRMKECSGCYAAWFCDKTCQGFAWKSHKVECSKWTEKAREVALAKKICV
;
A
#
# COMPACT_ATOMS: atom_id res chain seq x y z
N MET A 1 -7.24 4.71 -13.23
CA MET A 1 -7.38 5.84 -14.19
C MET A 1 -6.02 6.27 -14.72
N ASP A 2 -5.88 6.42 -16.05
CA ASP A 2 -4.62 6.78 -16.73
C ASP A 2 -4.34 8.29 -16.73
N VAL A 3 -4.13 8.87 -15.54
CA VAL A 3 -3.68 10.27 -15.46
C VAL A 3 -2.21 10.34 -15.87
N LYS A 4 -1.89 11.14 -16.89
CA LYS A 4 -0.50 11.31 -17.37
C LYS A 4 0.41 11.88 -16.26
N PRO A 5 1.66 11.41 -16.15
CA PRO A 5 2.61 11.95 -15.18
C PRO A 5 2.77 13.47 -15.31
N GLY A 6 2.79 14.17 -14.18
CA GLY A 6 2.97 15.63 -14.14
C GLY A 6 1.68 16.44 -14.35
N LEU A 7 0.51 15.80 -14.46
CA LEU A 7 -0.78 16.46 -14.52
C LEU A 7 -1.55 16.34 -13.19
N CYS A 8 -2.40 17.33 -12.92
CA CYS A 8 -3.35 17.28 -11.82
C CYS A 8 -4.38 16.18 -12.08
N TRP A 9 -4.56 15.28 -11.12
CA TRP A 9 -5.51 14.16 -11.24
C TRP A 9 -6.94 14.63 -11.50
N ARG A 10 -7.33 15.81 -10.99
CA ARG A 10 -8.68 16.35 -11.16
C ARG A 10 -8.91 17.11 -12.46
N CYS A 11 -8.05 18.06 -12.78
CA CYS A 11 -8.30 19.05 -13.85
C CYS A 11 -7.30 18.94 -15.02
N GLU A 12 -6.40 17.96 -14.97
CA GLU A 12 -5.40 17.66 -16.01
C GLU A 12 -4.45 18.80 -16.36
N THR A 13 -4.49 19.89 -15.59
CA THR A 13 -3.53 21.00 -15.74
C THR A 13 -2.14 20.54 -15.32
N ARG A 14 -1.13 21.04 -16.04
CA ARG A 14 0.28 20.78 -15.73
C ARG A 14 0.61 21.27 -14.31
N LEU A 15 1.19 20.38 -13.50
CA LEU A 15 1.60 20.73 -12.16
C LEU A 15 2.79 21.69 -12.21
N GLN A 16 2.65 22.83 -11.55
CA GLN A 16 3.76 23.74 -11.28
C GLN A 16 4.56 23.23 -10.07
N SER A 17 5.55 24.01 -9.62
CA SER A 17 6.46 23.63 -8.52
C SER A 17 5.73 23.26 -7.22
N LYS A 18 4.57 23.87 -6.94
CA LYS A 18 3.73 23.54 -5.79
C LYS A 18 2.68 22.49 -6.17
N LYS A 19 2.76 21.31 -5.54
CA LYS A 19 1.84 20.19 -5.76
C LYS A 19 1.39 19.60 -4.43
N GLU A 20 0.11 19.28 -4.35
CA GLU A 20 -0.51 18.63 -3.19
C GLU A 20 -0.65 17.13 -3.48
N LEU A 21 -0.39 16.29 -2.47
CA LEU A 21 -0.48 14.85 -2.57
C LEU A 21 -1.65 14.36 -1.71
N CYS A 22 -2.39 13.35 -2.17
CA CYS A 22 -3.36 12.69 -1.31
C CYS A 22 -2.64 12.05 -0.10
N PHE A 23 -3.05 12.41 1.12
CA PHE A 23 -2.43 11.91 2.35
C PHE A 23 -2.57 10.40 2.52
N LEU A 24 -3.67 9.83 2.03
CA LEU A 24 -3.96 8.41 2.14
C LEU A 24 -3.17 7.57 1.15
N CYS A 25 -3.29 7.81 -0.16
CA CYS A 25 -2.58 6.99 -1.16
C CYS A 25 -1.16 7.48 -1.48
N LYS A 26 -0.87 8.79 -1.38
CA LYS A 26 0.37 9.43 -1.89
C LYS A 26 0.67 9.18 -3.38
N ILE A 27 -0.28 8.62 -4.13
CA ILE A 27 -0.19 8.42 -5.58
C ILE A 27 -0.83 9.59 -6.32
N ALA A 28 -2.03 9.98 -5.90
CA ALA A 28 -2.76 11.06 -6.54
C ALA A 28 -2.12 12.42 -6.23
N VAL A 29 -1.94 13.22 -7.28
CA VAL A 29 -1.28 14.53 -7.23
C VAL A 29 -2.22 15.61 -7.77
N TYR A 30 -2.24 16.75 -7.08
CA TYR A 30 -3.18 17.84 -7.35
C TYR A 30 -2.45 19.18 -7.42
N CYS A 31 -2.98 20.09 -8.24
CA CYS A 31 -2.48 21.46 -8.33
C CYS A 31 -2.89 22.34 -7.13
N SER A 32 -3.89 21.92 -6.34
CA SER A 32 -4.39 22.66 -5.17
C SER A 32 -5.22 21.75 -4.25
N THR A 33 -5.37 22.15 -2.99
CA THR A 33 -6.26 21.52 -2.00
C THR A 33 -7.71 21.45 -2.51
N LYS A 34 -8.18 22.51 -3.18
CA LYS A 34 -9.51 22.55 -3.80
C LYS A 34 -9.72 21.48 -4.87
N CYS A 35 -8.67 21.10 -5.60
CA CYS A 35 -8.72 20.01 -6.56
C CYS A 35 -8.68 18.64 -5.90
N LEU A 36 -7.96 18.51 -4.78
CA LEU A 36 -7.96 17.29 -3.95
C LEU A 36 -9.34 17.02 -3.35
N GLU A 37 -9.94 18.00 -2.67
CA GLU A 37 -11.26 17.87 -2.02
C GLU A 37 -12.37 17.54 -3.03
N ARG A 38 -12.42 18.25 -4.16
CA ARG A 38 -13.43 17.99 -5.21
C ARG A 38 -13.24 16.66 -5.92
N ASP A 39 -12.07 16.05 -5.80
CA ASP A 39 -11.79 14.74 -6.36
C ASP A 39 -12.08 13.60 -5.38
N GLU A 40 -12.40 13.89 -4.11
CA GLU A 40 -12.60 12.88 -3.05
C GLU A 40 -13.62 11.81 -3.43
N ALA A 41 -14.76 12.17 -4.02
CA ALA A 41 -15.75 11.18 -4.43
C ALA A 41 -15.25 10.24 -5.55
N ARG A 42 -14.37 10.72 -6.43
CA ARG A 42 -13.87 9.96 -7.58
C ARG A 42 -12.63 9.14 -7.22
N HIS A 43 -11.61 9.78 -6.64
CA HIS A 43 -10.38 9.10 -6.24
C HIS A 43 -10.51 8.38 -4.90
N GLY A 44 -11.22 8.97 -3.93
CA GLY A 44 -11.41 8.46 -2.57
C GLY A 44 -12.24 7.18 -2.50
N SER A 45 -12.77 6.74 -3.64
CA SER A 45 -13.34 5.42 -3.87
C SER A 45 -12.30 4.28 -3.65
N VAL A 46 -12.66 3.06 -4.06
CA VAL A 46 -11.91 1.80 -3.87
C VAL A 46 -10.40 1.96 -4.15
N GLU A 47 -10.06 2.75 -5.16
CA GLU A 47 -8.70 3.03 -5.62
C GLU A 47 -7.82 3.70 -4.54
N CYS A 48 -8.27 4.79 -3.91
CA CYS A 48 -7.47 5.45 -2.87
C CYS A 48 -7.25 4.53 -1.66
N LYS A 49 -8.28 3.79 -1.24
CA LYS A 49 -8.19 2.84 -0.14
C LYS A 49 -7.21 1.71 -0.46
N MET A 50 -7.30 1.13 -1.66
CA MET A 50 -6.40 0.07 -2.13
C MET A 50 -4.94 0.51 -2.09
N TRP A 51 -4.64 1.71 -2.59
CA TRP A 51 -3.27 2.21 -2.64
C TRP A 51 -2.76 2.85 -1.35
N SER A 52 -3.65 3.10 -0.38
CA SER A 52 -3.26 3.71 0.90
C SER A 52 -2.29 2.87 1.73
N ARG A 53 -2.18 1.56 1.43
CA ARG A 53 -1.45 0.56 2.24
C ARG A 53 -1.81 0.66 3.73
N ILE A 54 -3.02 1.11 4.03
CA ILE A 54 -3.52 1.20 5.40
C ILE A 54 -3.93 -0.20 5.82
N ASN A 55 -3.20 -0.74 6.80
CA ASN A 55 -3.39 -2.07 7.33
C ASN A 55 -3.45 -2.02 8.85
N LYS A 56 -3.97 -3.09 9.46
CA LYS A 56 -3.96 -3.29 10.91
C LYS A 56 -2.64 -3.93 11.32
N CYS A 57 -1.99 -3.40 12.36
CA CYS A 57 -0.82 -4.03 12.96
C CYS A 57 -1.24 -5.32 13.65
N GLU A 58 -0.59 -6.44 13.35
CA GLU A 58 -0.89 -7.71 14.02
C GLU A 58 -0.45 -7.74 15.49
N ALA A 59 0.55 -6.92 15.86
CA ALA A 59 1.07 -6.89 17.22
C ALA A 59 0.26 -6.00 18.17
N CYS A 60 -0.11 -4.78 17.73
CA CYS A 60 -0.76 -3.78 18.59
C CYS A 60 -2.14 -3.34 18.12
N GLY A 61 -2.65 -3.86 17.00
CA GLY A 61 -3.99 -3.55 16.50
C GLY A 61 -4.20 -2.16 15.92
N ARG A 62 -3.21 -1.25 15.99
CA ARG A 62 -3.30 0.08 15.36
C ARG A 62 -3.55 -0.04 13.87
N ILE A 63 -4.28 0.91 13.29
CA ILE A 63 -4.55 1.01 11.85
C ILE A 63 -3.73 2.18 11.30
N GLY A 64 -3.02 1.97 10.20
CA GLY A 64 -2.23 3.02 9.57
C GLY A 64 -1.36 2.48 8.45
N ARG A 65 -0.41 3.29 7.98
CA ARG A 65 0.62 2.80 7.04
C ARG A 65 1.57 1.88 7.79
N MET A 66 1.47 0.60 7.49
CA MET A 66 2.28 -0.45 8.09
C MET A 66 3.35 -0.91 7.11
N LYS A 67 4.42 -1.50 7.65
CA LYS A 67 5.40 -2.26 6.88
C LYS A 67 4.92 -3.71 6.77
N GLU A 68 5.02 -4.26 5.57
CA GLU A 68 4.76 -5.68 5.35
C GLU A 68 5.94 -6.53 5.82
N CYS A 69 5.68 -7.76 6.23
CA CYS A 69 6.72 -8.73 6.52
C CYS A 69 7.44 -9.10 5.21
N SER A 70 8.75 -8.85 5.11
CA SER A 70 9.55 -9.14 3.92
C SER A 70 9.77 -10.63 3.65
N GLY A 71 9.40 -11.51 4.59
CA GLY A 71 9.51 -12.96 4.42
C GLY A 71 8.29 -13.57 3.73
N CYS A 72 7.09 -13.26 4.24
CA CYS A 72 5.84 -13.85 3.75
C CYS A 72 4.96 -12.89 2.93
N TYR A 73 5.17 -11.58 3.03
CA TYR A 73 4.34 -10.54 2.40
C TYR A 73 2.85 -10.62 2.75
N ALA A 74 2.49 -11.32 3.83
CA ALA A 74 1.12 -11.62 4.22
C ALA A 74 0.70 -11.01 5.57
N ALA A 75 1.59 -10.25 6.22
CA ALA A 75 1.36 -9.66 7.53
C ALA A 75 1.90 -8.23 7.59
N TRP A 76 1.30 -7.38 8.45
CA TRP A 76 1.60 -5.96 8.56
C TRP A 76 1.91 -5.53 9.99
N PHE A 77 2.95 -4.71 10.14
CA PHE A 77 3.44 -4.21 11.42
C PHE A 77 3.77 -2.72 11.36
N CYS A 78 3.67 -2.01 12.48
CA CYS A 78 4.06 -0.59 12.52
C CYS A 78 5.55 -0.44 12.15
N ASP A 79 6.37 -1.32 12.71
CA ASP A 79 7.83 -1.32 12.64
C ASP A 79 8.40 -2.69 13.04
N LYS A 80 9.73 -2.79 13.04
CA LYS A 80 10.46 -4.00 13.45
C LYS A 80 10.20 -4.38 14.92
N THR A 81 9.88 -3.40 15.76
CA THR A 81 9.62 -3.63 17.18
C THR A 81 8.30 -4.40 17.34
N CYS A 82 7.23 -3.93 16.70
CA CYS A 82 5.96 -4.66 16.64
C CYS A 82 6.12 -6.06 16.00
N GLN A 83 6.90 -6.16 14.92
CA GLN A 83 7.18 -7.46 14.30
C GLN A 83 7.91 -8.41 15.26
N GLY A 84 8.89 -7.92 16.02
CA GLY A 84 9.63 -8.70 17.01
C GLY A 84 8.74 -9.19 18.15
N PHE A 85 7.85 -8.33 18.66
CA PHE A 85 6.88 -8.71 19.69
C PHE A 85 5.93 -9.81 19.22
N ALA A 86 5.42 -9.71 17.99
CA ALA A 86 4.54 -10.71 17.39
C ALA A 86 5.28 -11.92 16.79
N TRP A 87 6.62 -11.96 16.81
CA TRP A 87 7.37 -12.97 16.07
C TRP A 87 7.05 -14.40 16.51
N LYS A 88 6.88 -14.63 17.81
CA LYS A 88 6.57 -15.97 18.35
C LYS A 88 5.28 -16.55 17.77
N SER A 89 4.23 -15.73 17.64
CA SER A 89 2.95 -16.14 17.03
C SER A 89 3.01 -16.10 15.50
N HIS A 90 3.69 -15.13 14.91
CA HIS A 90 3.76 -14.92 13.46
C HIS A 90 4.64 -15.96 12.73
N LYS A 91 5.70 -16.49 13.35
CA LYS A 91 6.71 -17.34 12.71
C LYS A 91 6.13 -18.54 11.95
N VAL A 92 5.12 -19.20 12.54
CA VAL A 92 4.50 -20.38 11.95
C VAL A 92 3.77 -20.02 10.65
N GLU A 93 2.96 -18.96 10.67
CA GLU A 93 2.29 -18.49 9.47
C GLU A 93 3.27 -17.96 8.43
N CYS A 94 4.32 -17.24 8.85
CA CYS A 94 5.35 -16.76 7.95
C CYS A 94 5.99 -17.90 7.16
N SER A 95 6.34 -19.00 7.83
CA SER A 95 6.96 -20.17 7.19
C SER A 95 6.02 -20.80 6.14
N LYS A 96 4.73 -20.97 6.47
CA LYS A 96 3.74 -21.55 5.55
C LYS A 96 3.63 -20.75 4.26
N TRP A 97 3.54 -19.42 4.35
CA TRP A 97 3.45 -18.56 3.17
C TRP A 97 4.74 -18.57 2.34
N THR A 98 5.91 -18.56 2.99
CA THR A 98 7.18 -18.65 2.29
C THR A 98 7.36 -19.99 1.57
N GLU A 99 6.94 -21.10 2.17
CA GLU A 99 6.96 -22.43 1.55
C GLU A 99 6.04 -22.50 0.34
N LYS A 100 4.78 -22.08 0.50
CA LYS A 100 3.81 -22.02 -0.60
C LYS A 100 4.30 -21.17 -1.76
N ALA A 101 4.93 -20.03 -1.48
CA ALA A 101 5.52 -19.18 -2.52
C ALA A 101 6.64 -19.90 -3.29
N ARG A 102 7.46 -20.71 -2.61
CA ARG A 102 8.49 -21.53 -3.25
C ARG A 102 7.88 -22.63 -4.11
N GLU A 103 6.89 -23.36 -3.61
CA GLU A 103 6.21 -24.42 -4.36
C GLU A 103 5.64 -23.90 -5.68
N VAL A 104 4.92 -22.77 -5.62
CA VAL A 104 4.36 -22.12 -6.82
C VAL A 104 5.46 -21.68 -7.78
N ALA A 105 6.57 -21.14 -7.26
CA ALA A 105 7.70 -20.73 -8.10
C ALA A 105 8.40 -21.93 -8.77
N LEU A 106 8.49 -23.08 -8.10
CA LEU A 106 9.02 -24.31 -8.69
C LEU A 106 8.07 -24.88 -9.74
N ALA A 107 6.77 -24.94 -9.46
CA ALA A 107 5.77 -25.42 -10.41
C ALA A 107 5.76 -24.59 -11.70
N LYS A 108 5.92 -23.26 -11.59
CA LYS A 108 6.03 -22.39 -12.77
C LYS A 108 7.28 -22.63 -13.63
N LYS A 109 8.38 -23.13 -13.05
CA LYS A 109 9.59 -23.47 -13.80
C LYS A 109 9.46 -24.77 -14.59
N ILE A 110 8.47 -25.61 -14.26
CA ILE A 110 8.22 -26.89 -14.92
C ILE A 110 7.30 -26.72 -16.15
N CYS A 111 6.47 -25.65 -16.18
CA CYS A 111 5.57 -25.33 -17.29
C CYS A 111 6.18 -24.38 -18.35
N VAL A 112 7.49 -24.42 -18.59
CA VAL A 112 8.19 -23.64 -19.63
C VAL A 112 8.72 -24.56 -20.71
#